data_AF-A0A956IQ92-F1
#
_entry.id   AF-A0A956IQ92-F1
#
_cell.length_a   1.000
_cell.length_b   1.000
_cell.length_c   1.000
_cell.angle_alpha   90.00
_cell.angle_beta   90.00
_cell.angle_gamma   90.00
#
_symmetry.space_group_name_H-M   'P 1'
#
loop_
_entity.id
_entity.type
_entity.pdbx_description
1 polymer ?
#
loop_
_entity_poly.entity_id
_entity_poly.type
_entity_poly.pdbx_seq_one_letter_code
_entity_poly.pdbx_strand_id
1 'polypeptide(L)'
;MAEVTTDLHWPALDDDASSWELPANASDTLEAIVRARRSVRGFLPRPVPASTLTAIFRLAQAAPSNCNVQPWRVYVASGDSRNRIRAALLAVAGQPGRPDFDRGADFKDEYRRHQVECAVALYR
;
A
#
# COMPACT_ATOMS: atom_id res chain seq x y z
N MET A 1 -1.42 3.50 -17.94
CA MET A 1 -1.37 2.64 -16.74
C MET A 1 -0.73 1.34 -17.14
N ALA A 2 0.06 0.74 -16.26
CA ALA A 2 0.59 -0.60 -16.46
C ALA A 2 0.06 -1.51 -15.35
N GLU A 3 -0.38 -2.71 -15.72
CA GLU A 3 -0.60 -3.80 -14.78
C GLU A 3 0.77 -4.35 -14.39
N VAL A 4 1.01 -4.51 -13.09
CA VAL A 4 2.23 -5.16 -12.60
C VAL A 4 1.91 -6.64 -12.42
N THR A 5 2.18 -7.44 -13.46
CA THR A 5 2.21 -8.90 -13.33
C THR A 5 3.66 -9.31 -13.13
N THR A 6 3.95 -10.03 -12.06
CA THR A 6 5.20 -10.80 -11.98
C THR A 6 4.81 -12.24 -11.81
N ASP A 7 5.26 -13.10 -12.72
CA ASP A 7 5.09 -14.54 -12.59
C ASP A 7 5.62 -14.98 -11.23
N LEU A 8 4.74 -15.53 -10.40
CA LEU A 8 5.09 -16.00 -9.06
C LEU A 8 5.51 -17.46 -9.13
N HIS A 9 6.79 -17.68 -8.84
CA HIS A 9 7.34 -18.97 -8.50
C HIS A 9 7.19 -19.15 -6.99
N TRP A 10 6.36 -20.11 -6.56
CA TRP A 10 6.38 -20.58 -5.19
C TRP A 10 7.73 -21.27 -4.98
N PRO A 11 8.61 -20.80 -4.07
CA PRO A 11 9.74 -21.64 -3.67
C PRO A 11 9.16 -22.93 -3.13
N ALA A 12 9.69 -24.09 -3.53
CA ALA A 12 9.29 -25.36 -2.93
C ALA A 12 9.27 -25.20 -1.40
N LEU A 13 8.30 -25.81 -0.72
CA LEU A 13 8.38 -25.91 0.73
C LEU A 13 9.62 -26.75 1.02
N ASP A 14 10.75 -26.09 1.25
CA ASP A 14 11.95 -26.75 1.71
C ASP A 14 11.70 -27.10 3.18
N ASP A 15 11.66 -28.39 3.48
CA ASP A 15 11.50 -28.93 4.85
C ASP A 15 12.68 -28.59 5.77
N ASP A 16 13.67 -27.85 5.27
CA ASP A 16 14.81 -27.36 6.03
C ASP A 16 14.41 -26.15 6.88
N ALA A 17 14.31 -26.37 8.20
CA ALA A 17 14.02 -25.34 9.19
C ALA A 17 15.00 -24.16 9.15
N SER A 18 16.23 -24.35 8.65
CA SER A 18 17.23 -23.27 8.52
C SER A 18 16.86 -22.23 7.45
N SER A 19 15.97 -22.56 6.51
CA SER A 19 15.44 -21.63 5.50
C SER A 19 14.55 -20.51 6.09
N TRP A 20 14.12 -20.68 7.34
CA TRP A 20 13.28 -19.73 8.08
C TRP A 20 14.07 -18.88 9.07
N GLU A 21 15.40 -19.08 9.18
CA GLU A 21 16.24 -18.27 10.05
C GLU A 21 16.29 -16.83 9.54
N LEU A 22 15.84 -15.91 10.39
CA LEU A 22 15.94 -14.49 10.13
C LEU A 22 17.33 -13.97 10.56
N PRO A 23 17.86 -12.93 9.90
CA PRO A 23 19.06 -12.26 10.37
C PRO A 23 18.97 -11.85 11.84
N ALA A 24 20.08 -11.89 12.58
CA ALA A 24 20.10 -11.59 14.01
C ALA A 24 19.52 -10.21 14.38
N ASN A 25 19.54 -9.25 13.45
CA ASN A 25 19.00 -7.90 13.63
C ASN A 25 17.59 -7.71 13.04
N ALA A 26 16.88 -8.78 12.68
CA ALA A 26 15.59 -8.70 12.00
C ALA A 26 14.52 -8.01 12.85
N SER A 27 14.48 -8.28 14.16
CA SER A 27 13.53 -7.65 15.09
C SER A 27 13.73 -6.13 15.14
N ASP A 28 14.96 -5.68 15.39
CA ASP A 28 15.29 -4.24 15.46
C ASP A 28 15.03 -3.53 14.13
N THR A 29 15.36 -4.19 13.01
CA THR A 29 15.10 -3.67 11.67
C THR A 29 13.61 -3.52 11.42
N LEU A 30 12.80 -4.52 11.77
CA LEU A 30 11.35 -4.49 11.62
C LEU A 30 10.73 -3.38 12.50
N GLU A 31 11.13 -3.29 13.76
CA GLU A 31 10.65 -2.24 14.66
C GLU A 31 10.96 -0.85 14.11
N ALA A 32 12.20 -0.62 13.65
CA ALA A 32 12.62 0.64 13.05
C ALA A 32 11.75 1.00 11.82
N ILE A 33 11.51 0.05 10.91
CA ILE A 33 10.69 0.26 9.71
C ILE A 33 9.25 0.61 10.08
N VAL A 34 8.64 -0.19 10.97
CA VAL A 34 7.23 -0.01 11.38
C VAL A 34 7.03 1.33 12.07
N ARG A 35 7.95 1.72 12.97
CA ARG A 35 7.88 2.99 13.68
C ARG A 35 8.25 4.19 12.82
N ALA A 36 9.10 4.03 11.81
CA ALA A 36 9.50 5.11 10.91
C ALA A 36 8.45 5.40 9.83
N ARG A 37 7.64 4.40 9.43
CA ARG A 37 6.61 4.59 8.40
C ARG A 37 5.64 5.71 8.80
N ARG A 38 5.38 6.62 7.86
CA ARG A 38 4.41 7.72 8.00
C ARG A 38 3.45 7.72 6.81
N SER A 39 2.24 8.23 7.05
CA SER A 39 1.26 8.49 5.99
C SER A 39 1.52 9.89 5.41
N VAL A 40 2.43 9.99 4.45
CA VAL A 40 2.87 11.26 3.85
C VAL A 40 1.80 11.86 2.93
N ARG A 41 1.60 13.19 2.98
CA ARG A 41 0.62 13.92 2.14
C ARG A 41 1.20 15.03 1.26
N GLY A 42 2.50 15.31 1.38
CA GLY A 42 3.25 16.19 0.48
C GLY A 42 4.37 15.41 -0.18
N PHE A 43 4.37 15.33 -1.51
CA PHE A 43 5.38 14.60 -2.27
C PHE A 43 6.18 15.54 -3.16
N LEU A 44 7.48 15.28 -3.30
CA LEU A 44 8.32 15.97 -4.26
C LEU A 44 7.90 15.60 -5.70
N PRO A 45 8.14 16.47 -6.70
CA PRO A 45 7.90 16.14 -8.11
C PRO A 45 8.89 15.11 -8.69
N ARG A 46 9.73 14.50 -7.84
CA ARG A 46 10.77 13.55 -8.24
C ARG A 46 10.13 12.17 -8.52
N PRO A 47 10.30 11.61 -9.73
CA PRO A 47 9.79 10.27 -10.02
C PRO A 47 10.58 9.21 -9.25
N VAL A 48 9.91 8.11 -8.90
CA VAL A 48 10.55 6.92 -8.33
C VAL A 48 11.14 6.09 -9.49
N PRO A 49 12.39 5.59 -9.38
CA PRO A 49 12.96 4.71 -10.40
C PRO A 49 12.12 3.46 -10.63
N ALA A 50 12.06 3.00 -11.88
CA ALA A 50 11.27 1.82 -12.25
C ALA A 50 11.72 0.56 -11.50
N SER A 51 13.04 0.36 -11.34
CA SER A 51 13.61 -0.77 -10.58
C SER A 51 13.15 -0.78 -9.12
N THR A 52 13.08 0.39 -8.48
CA THR A 52 12.57 0.54 -7.12
C THR A 52 11.10 0.16 -7.03
N LEU A 53 10.27 0.60 -7.99
CA LEU A 53 8.86 0.21 -8.04
C LEU A 53 8.70 -1.31 -8.20
N THR A 54 9.46 -1.91 -9.12
CA THR A 54 9.47 -3.37 -9.32
C THR A 54 9.85 -4.11 -8.03
N ALA A 55 10.89 -3.67 -7.33
CA ALA A 55 11.31 -4.29 -6.08
C ALA A 55 10.23 -4.19 -4.99
N ILE A 56 9.58 -3.03 -4.86
CA ILE A 56 8.48 -2.82 -3.90
C ILE A 56 7.31 -3.77 -4.20
N PHE A 57 6.86 -3.85 -5.45
CA PHE A 57 5.71 -4.68 -5.80
C PHE A 57 6.03 -6.18 -5.76
N ARG A 58 7.28 -6.58 -6.07
CA ARG A 58 7.73 -7.97 -5.84
C ARG A 58 7.65 -8.34 -4.36
N LEU A 59 8.14 -7.47 -3.47
CA LEU A 59 8.05 -7.69 -2.03
C LEU A 59 6.60 -7.72 -1.54
N ALA A 60 5.76 -6.79 -2.00
CA ALA A 60 4.36 -6.70 -1.58
C ALA A 60 3.53 -7.95 -1.94
N GLN A 61 3.88 -8.63 -3.03
CA GLN A 61 3.23 -9.88 -3.46
C GLN A 61 3.52 -11.05 -2.53
N ALA A 62 4.52 -10.97 -1.64
CA ALA A 62 4.77 -11.98 -0.61
C ALA A 62 3.75 -11.93 0.55
N ALA A 63 2.81 -10.98 0.55
CA ALA A 63 1.74 -10.95 1.54
C ALA A 63 0.91 -12.25 1.47
N PRO A 64 0.54 -12.86 2.61
CA PRO A 64 -0.31 -14.06 2.59
C PRO A 64 -1.74 -13.72 2.11
N SER A 65 -2.41 -14.68 1.49
CA SER A 65 -3.82 -14.62 1.14
C SER A 65 -4.53 -15.95 1.40
N ASN A 66 -5.85 -15.93 1.56
CA ASN A 66 -6.64 -17.15 1.72
C ASN A 66 -6.38 -18.11 0.55
N CYS A 67 -6.02 -19.36 0.85
CA CYS A 67 -5.63 -20.38 -0.13
C CYS A 67 -4.54 -19.91 -1.12
N ASN A 68 -3.75 -18.90 -0.73
CA ASN A 68 -2.76 -18.24 -1.57
C ASN A 68 -3.26 -17.80 -2.97
N VAL A 69 -4.54 -17.43 -3.09
CA VAL A 69 -5.15 -17.06 -4.39
C VAL A 69 -4.69 -15.70 -4.90
N GLN A 70 -4.05 -14.88 -4.05
CA GLN A 70 -3.44 -13.61 -4.41
C GLN A 70 -4.39 -12.70 -5.20
N PRO A 71 -5.55 -12.33 -4.63
CA PRO A 71 -6.66 -11.74 -5.38
C PRO A 71 -6.39 -10.29 -5.81
N TRP A 72 -5.28 -9.70 -5.39
CA TRP A 72 -4.95 -8.30 -5.67
C TRP A 72 -4.63 -8.08 -7.14
N ARG A 73 -5.19 -7.00 -7.71
CA ARG A 73 -4.78 -6.44 -9.00
C ARG A 73 -4.21 -5.05 -8.76
N VAL A 74 -2.94 -4.86 -9.13
CA VAL A 74 -2.24 -3.61 -8.87
C VAL A 74 -1.97 -2.87 -10.17
N TYR A 75 -2.53 -1.67 -10.28
CA TYR A 75 -2.33 -0.77 -11.42
C TYR A 75 -1.50 0.44 -11.00
N VAL A 76 -0.41 0.67 -11.73
CA VAL A 76 0.46 1.82 -11.49
C VAL A 76 0.21 2.87 -12.56
N ALA A 77 -0.13 4.09 -12.12
CA ALA A 77 -0.34 5.24 -12.97
C ALA A 77 0.78 6.26 -12.77
N SER A 78 1.51 6.54 -13.84
CA SER A 78 2.58 7.55 -13.91
C SER A 78 2.30 8.55 -15.03
N GLY A 79 3.02 9.68 -15.03
CA GLY A 79 2.94 10.71 -16.09
C GLY A 79 1.50 11.14 -16.40
N ASP A 80 1.15 11.13 -17.69
CA ASP A 80 -0.16 11.60 -18.16
C ASP A 80 -1.34 10.75 -17.69
N SER A 81 -1.14 9.45 -17.48
CA SER A 81 -2.19 8.59 -16.91
C SER A 81 -2.56 9.07 -15.51
N ARG A 82 -1.56 9.34 -14.67
CA ARG A 82 -1.76 9.90 -13.32
C ARG A 82 -2.41 11.28 -13.38
N ASN A 83 -1.99 12.13 -14.31
CA ASN A 83 -2.54 13.49 -14.46
C ASN A 83 -4.02 13.47 -14.84
N ARG A 84 -4.43 12.57 -15.75
CA ARG A 84 -5.83 12.37 -16.11
C ARG A 84 -6.68 11.89 -14.92
N ILE A 85 -6.18 10.91 -14.15
CA ILE A 85 -6.85 10.45 -12.93
C ILE A 85 -7.00 11.61 -11.93
N ARG A 86 -5.93 12.38 -11.70
CA ARG A 86 -5.97 13.56 -10.81
C ARG A 86 -7.03 14.56 -11.25
N ALA A 87 -7.08 14.91 -12.53
CA ALA A 87 -8.05 15.87 -13.06
C ALA A 87 -9.49 15.37 -12.87
N ALA A 88 -9.76 14.10 -13.15
CA ALA A 88 -11.07 13.49 -12.95
C ALA A 88 -11.50 13.51 -11.47
N LEU A 89 -10.59 13.18 -10.54
CA LEU A 89 -10.86 13.23 -9.11
C LEU A 89 -11.17 14.65 -8.62
N LEU A 90 -10.45 15.66 -9.13
CA LEU A 90 -10.70 17.07 -8.78
C LEU A 90 -12.04 17.57 -9.32
N ALA A 91 -12.46 17.13 -10.51
CA ALA A 91 -13.74 17.54 -11.12
C ALA A 91 -14.97 17.14 -10.30
N VAL A 92 -14.86 16.08 -9.48
CA VAL A 92 -15.95 15.60 -8.61
C VAL A 92 -15.71 15.89 -7.13
N ALA A 93 -14.62 16.60 -6.79
CA ALA A 93 -14.29 16.92 -5.41
C ALA A 93 -15.40 17.78 -4.75
N GLY A 94 -15.71 17.48 -3.48
CA GLY A 94 -16.79 18.14 -2.74
C GLY A 94 -18.18 17.55 -2.96
N GLN A 95 -18.36 16.66 -3.94
CA GLN A 95 -19.60 15.91 -4.10
C GLN A 95 -19.67 14.73 -3.11
N PRO A 96 -20.88 14.30 -2.67
CA PRO A 96 -21.02 13.09 -1.87
C PRO A 96 -20.48 11.86 -2.61
N GLY A 97 -19.55 11.13 -1.98
CA GLY A 97 -18.96 9.95 -2.58
C GLY A 97 -19.99 8.82 -2.75
N ARG A 98 -20.01 8.19 -3.92
CA ARG A 98 -20.87 7.04 -4.29
C ARG A 98 -20.00 5.78 -4.49
N PRO A 99 -19.56 5.12 -3.41
CA PRO A 99 -18.78 3.89 -3.53
C PRO A 99 -19.62 2.75 -4.07
N ASP A 100 -19.01 1.85 -4.85
CA ASP A 100 -19.66 0.64 -5.37
C ASP A 100 -19.86 -0.45 -4.30
N PHE A 101 -19.46 -0.16 -3.06
CA PHE A 101 -19.57 -1.04 -1.91
C PHE A 101 -20.21 -0.29 -0.73
N ASP A 102 -20.88 -1.03 0.15
CA ASP A 102 -21.41 -0.48 1.39
C ASP A 102 -20.26 -0.08 2.31
N ARG A 103 -20.22 1.19 2.73
CA ARG A 103 -19.21 1.69 3.68
C ARG A 103 -19.44 1.21 5.10
N GLY A 104 -20.58 0.60 5.39
CA GLY A 104 -20.97 0.23 6.74
C GLY A 104 -21.23 1.45 7.62
N ALA A 105 -21.32 1.22 8.94
CA ALA A 105 -21.56 2.28 9.91
C ALA A 105 -20.34 3.20 10.09
N ASP A 106 -20.59 4.48 10.33
CA ASP A 106 -19.53 5.44 10.68
C ASP A 106 -18.80 5.03 11.97
N PHE A 107 -17.52 5.42 12.06
CA PHE A 107 -16.75 5.28 13.30
C PHE A 107 -17.44 6.04 14.44
N LYS A 108 -17.49 5.41 15.62
CA LYS A 108 -18.09 5.98 16.85
C LYS A 108 -17.03 6.20 17.92
N ASP A 109 -17.38 7.04 18.90
CA ASP A 109 -16.62 7.26 20.14
C ASP A 109 -15.12 7.52 19.91
N GLU A 110 -14.26 6.72 20.53
CA GLU A 110 -12.81 6.85 20.43
C GLU A 110 -12.27 6.70 19.00
N TYR A 111 -12.89 5.84 18.18
CA TYR A 111 -12.47 5.64 16.79
C TYR A 111 -12.75 6.88 15.95
N ARG A 112 -13.88 7.57 16.21
CA ARG A 112 -14.19 8.84 15.55
C ARG A 112 -13.19 9.92 15.94
N ARG A 113 -12.85 10.00 17.23
CA ARG A 113 -11.83 10.94 17.73
C ARG A 113 -10.47 10.68 17.07
N HIS A 114 -9.99 9.43 17.07
CA HIS A 114 -8.72 9.07 16.44
C HIS A 114 -8.72 9.36 14.93
N GLN A 115 -9.84 9.12 14.23
CA GLN A 115 -9.95 9.45 12.81
C GLN A 115 -9.73 10.95 12.55
N VAL A 116 -10.38 11.82 13.34
CA VAL A 116 -10.27 13.28 13.21
C VAL A 116 -8.88 13.77 13.58
N GLU A 117 -8.34 13.32 14.72
CA GLU A 117 -6.99 13.69 15.18
C GLU A 117 -5.92 13.27 14.18
N CYS A 118 -6.00 12.04 13.66
CA CYS A 118 -5.14 11.58 12.59
C CYS A 118 -5.26 12.48 11.36
N ALA A 119 -6.48 12.79 10.91
CA ALA A 119 -6.68 13.65 9.75
C ALA A 119 -6.02 15.03 9.93
N VAL A 120 -6.24 15.69 11.07
CA VAL A 120 -5.64 16.99 11.39
C VAL A 120 -4.11 16.90 11.41
N ALA A 121 -3.55 15.89 12.08
CA ALA A 121 -2.10 15.73 12.20
C ALA A 121 -1.38 15.55 10.85
N LEU A 122 -2.09 15.07 9.83
CA LEU A 122 -1.49 14.73 8.55
C LEU A 122 -1.47 15.90 7.55
N TYR A 123 -2.25 16.96 7.80
CA TYR A 123 -2.34 18.16 6.96
C TYR A 123 -1.86 19.45 7.65
N ARG A 124 -1.19 19.33 8.80
CA ARG A 124 -0.37 20.41 9.37
C ARG A 124 0.93 20.54 8.58
#